data_AF-A0A7X6P211-F1
#
_entry.id   AF-A0A7X6P211-F1
#
_cell.length_a   1.000
_cell.length_b   1.000
_cell.length_c   1.000
_cell.angle_alpha   90.00
_cell.angle_beta   90.00
_cell.angle_gamma   90.00
#
_symmetry.space_group_name_H-M   'P 1'
#
loop_
_entity.id
_entity.type
_entity.pdbx_description
1 polymer ?
#
loop_
_entity_poly.entity_id
_entity_poly.type
_entity_poly.pdbx_seq_one_letter_code
_entity_poly.pdbx_strand_id
1 'polypeptide(L)'
;MSVPSVTPSDLSSSGPHAPFTQRHIGVWSEDLADLVAEIGYDSPDALIDAVVPDSIRSAEPLNLPEALSETKVLDRLRSYAERNTVRTSMI
;
A
#
# COMPACT_ATOMS: atom_id res chain seq x y z
N MET A 1 -1.20 -17.66 25.78
CA MET A 1 -0.97 -16.57 24.79
C MET A 1 -1.92 -16.85 23.63
N SER A 2 -3.15 -16.33 23.71
CA SER A 2 -4.17 -16.54 22.67
C SER A 2 -3.89 -15.63 21.50
N VAL A 3 -3.64 -16.22 20.33
CA VAL A 3 -3.74 -15.51 19.06
C VAL A 3 -5.21 -15.10 18.85
N PRO A 4 -5.49 -13.84 18.46
CA PRO A 4 -6.86 -13.44 18.13
C PRO A 4 -7.30 -14.21 16.87
N SER A 5 -8.43 -14.93 16.97
CA SER A 5 -9.09 -15.55 15.82
C SER A 5 -9.71 -14.46 14.97
N VAL A 6 -9.08 -14.13 13.84
CA VAL A 6 -9.70 -13.33 12.78
C VAL A 6 -10.89 -14.13 12.24
N THR A 7 -12.09 -13.56 12.35
CA THR A 7 -13.30 -14.21 11.82
C THR A 7 -13.45 -13.91 10.33
N PRO A 8 -14.05 -14.80 9.52
CA PRO A 8 -14.20 -14.57 8.08
C PRO A 8 -15.06 -13.34 7.72
N SER A 9 -15.81 -12.78 8.68
CA SER A 9 -16.57 -11.54 8.51
C SER A 9 -15.68 -10.30 8.39
N ASP A 10 -14.49 -10.30 9.00
CA ASP A 10 -13.51 -9.19 8.93
C ASP A 10 -12.85 -9.05 7.54
N LEU A 11 -12.91 -10.10 6.72
CA LEU A 11 -12.34 -10.12 5.36
C LEU A 11 -13.26 -9.45 4.30
N SER A 12 -14.45 -8.99 4.69
CA SER A 12 -15.48 -8.51 3.76
C SER A 12 -15.20 -7.15 3.12
N SER A 13 -14.19 -6.40 3.59
CA SER A 13 -13.80 -5.10 3.01
C SER A 13 -12.77 -5.20 1.89
N SER A 14 -12.19 -6.39 1.66
CA SER A 14 -11.18 -6.62 0.61
C SER A 14 -11.81 -7.28 -0.63
N GLY A 15 -12.82 -6.62 -1.18
CA GLY A 15 -13.41 -7.04 -2.46
C GLY A 15 -12.48 -6.73 -3.63
N PRO A 16 -12.66 -7.37 -4.81
CA PRO A 16 -11.90 -7.09 -6.04
C PRO A 16 -12.05 -5.64 -6.57
N HIS A 17 -12.87 -4.80 -5.91
CA HIS A 17 -13.10 -3.41 -6.23
C HIS A 17 -12.54 -2.42 -5.19
N ALA A 18 -11.91 -2.90 -4.11
CA ALA A 18 -11.25 -2.04 -3.12
C ALA A 18 -10.02 -1.34 -3.75
N PRO A 19 -9.63 -0.14 -3.27
CA PRO A 19 -8.39 0.51 -3.70
C PRO A 19 -7.17 -0.41 -3.52
N PHE A 20 -6.21 -0.34 -4.44
CA PHE A 20 -4.99 -1.17 -4.39
C PHE A 20 -4.26 -1.04 -3.04
N THR A 21 -4.16 0.19 -2.50
CA THR A 21 -3.51 0.46 -1.21
C THR A 21 -4.11 -0.35 -0.07
N GLN A 22 -5.42 -0.57 -0.08
CA GLN A 22 -6.14 -1.34 0.95
C GLN A 22 -5.85 -2.84 0.87
N ARG A 23 -5.52 -3.37 -0.33
CA ARG A 23 -5.09 -4.76 -0.51
C ARG A 23 -3.59 -4.94 -0.32
N HIS A 24 -2.83 -3.88 -0.52
CA HIS A 24 -1.37 -3.88 -0.45
C HIS A 24 -0.86 -3.63 0.97
N ILE A 25 -1.52 -2.77 1.74
CA ILE A 25 -1.20 -2.46 3.14
C ILE A 25 -2.06 -3.37 4.01
N GLY A 26 -1.42 -4.35 4.66
CA GLY A 26 -2.12 -5.38 5.43
C GLY A 26 -2.64 -4.95 6.81
N VAL A 27 -2.28 -3.75 7.28
CA VAL A 27 -2.72 -3.18 8.56
C VAL A 27 -3.83 -2.17 8.28
N TRP A 28 -4.96 -2.34 8.97
CA TRP A 28 -6.12 -1.46 8.84
C TRP A 28 -5.96 -0.22 9.73
N SER A 29 -6.70 0.85 9.40
CA SER A 29 -6.62 2.12 10.12
C SER A 29 -6.94 2.00 11.62
N GLU A 30 -7.79 1.04 12.00
CA GLU A 30 -8.14 0.77 13.39
C GLU A 30 -7.00 0.07 14.14
N ASP A 31 -6.39 -0.97 13.55
CA ASP A 31 -5.22 -1.64 14.12
C ASP A 31 -4.00 -0.72 14.21
N LEU A 32 -3.85 0.20 13.25
CA LEU A 32 -2.69 1.09 13.19
C LEU A 32 -2.59 1.99 14.41
N ALA A 33 -3.73 2.48 14.93
CA ALA A 33 -3.77 3.32 16.13
C ALA A 33 -3.33 2.55 17.38
N ASP A 34 -3.82 1.31 17.54
CA ASP A 34 -3.43 0.44 18.65
C ASP A 34 -1.94 0.07 18.59
N LEU A 35 -1.43 -0.22 17.39
CA LEU A 35 -0.03 -0.57 17.19
C LEU A 35 0.93 0.58 17.52
N VAL A 36 0.64 1.82 17.10
CA VAL A 36 1.50 2.96 17.43
C VAL A 36 1.41 3.31 18.92
N ALA A 37 0.25 3.15 19.54
CA ALA A 37 0.07 3.37 20.97
C ALA A 37 0.87 2.37 21.81
N GLU A 38 0.91 1.09 21.41
CA GLU A 38 1.69 0.04 22.10
C GLU A 38 3.19 0.37 22.15
N ILE A 39 3.71 1.02 21.10
CA ILE A 39 5.11 1.46 21.05
C ILE A 39 5.31 2.91 21.55
N GLY A 40 4.27 3.51 22.15
CA GLY A 40 4.35 4.78 22.88
C GLY A 40 4.15 6.05 22.04
N TYR A 41 3.50 5.97 20.88
CA TYR A 41 3.22 7.13 20.02
C TYR A 41 1.73 7.31 19.77
N ASP A 42 1.30 8.58 19.69
CA ASP A 42 -0.13 8.93 19.51
C ASP A 42 -0.61 8.79 18.06
N SER A 43 0.31 8.72 17.09
CA SER A 43 -0.02 8.60 15.66
C SER A 43 1.16 8.08 14.83
N PRO A 44 0.91 7.56 13.62
CA PRO A 44 1.97 7.25 12.66
C PRO A 44 2.84 8.46 12.31
N ASP A 45 2.25 9.65 12.21
CA ASP A 45 2.99 10.89 11.92
C ASP A 45 3.97 11.22 13.06
N ALA A 46 3.53 11.10 14.31
CA ALA A 46 4.40 11.31 15.48
C ALA A 46 5.56 10.31 15.53
N LEU A 47 5.32 9.05 15.12
CA LEU A 47 6.38 8.05 14.98
C LEU A 47 7.37 8.45 13.88
N ILE A 48 6.90 8.92 12.73
CA ILE A 48 7.76 9.36 11.62
C ILE A 48 8.62 10.56 12.05
N ASP A 49 8.04 11.54 12.75
CA ASP A 49 8.75 12.72 13.28
C ASP A 49 9.88 12.32 14.24
N ALA A 50 9.66 11.29 15.06
CA ALA A 50 10.66 10.80 16.01
C ALA A 50 11.80 10.00 15.36
N VAL A 51 11.54 9.36 14.22
CA VAL A 51 12.47 8.40 13.58
C VAL A 51 13.23 9.03 12.41
N VAL A 52 12.62 9.94 11.65
CA VAL A 52 13.21 10.53 10.45
C VAL A 52 13.73 11.94 10.76
N PRO A 53 15.05 12.18 10.75
CA PRO A 53 15.58 13.52 10.98
C PRO A 53 15.09 14.54 9.96
N ASP A 54 14.69 15.72 10.43
CA ASP A 54 14.17 16.81 9.58
C ASP A 54 15.12 17.21 8.45
N SER A 55 16.43 17.10 8.67
CA SER A 55 17.47 17.46 7.68
C SER A 55 17.44 16.61 6.41
N ILE A 56 16.80 15.43 6.45
CA ILE A 56 16.70 14.52 5.29
C ILE A 56 15.26 14.24 4.87
N ARG A 57 14.27 14.77 5.59
CA ARG A 57 12.86 14.58 5.25
C ARG A 57 12.46 15.48 4.08
N SER A 58 11.77 14.92 3.08
CA SER A 58 11.17 15.73 2.02
C SER A 58 10.05 16.60 2.59
N ALA A 59 10.14 17.91 2.39
CA ALA A 59 9.09 18.86 2.78
C ALA A 59 7.92 18.90 1.78
N GLU A 60 8.16 18.45 0.56
CA GLU A 60 7.16 18.42 -0.50
C GLU A 60 6.64 17.01 -0.74
N PRO A 61 5.34 16.86 -1.03
CA PRO A 61 4.77 15.59 -1.44
C PRO A 61 5.38 15.14 -2.78
N LEU A 62 5.35 13.84 -3.04
CA LEU A 62 5.83 13.29 -4.30
C LEU A 62 5.03 13.86 -5.48
N ASN A 63 5.72 14.38 -6.49
CA ASN A 63 5.10 14.84 -7.74
C ASN A 63 4.78 13.64 -8.66
N LEU A 64 3.72 12.91 -8.30
CA LEU A 64 3.24 11.73 -9.03
C LEU A 64 1.87 12.00 -9.65
N PRO A 65 1.55 11.38 -10.80
CA PRO A 65 0.20 11.42 -11.34
C PRO A 65 -0.78 10.72 -10.40
N GLU A 66 -2.08 11.00 -10.58
CA GLU A 66 -3.14 10.35 -9.83
C GLU A 66 -3.02 8.82 -9.90
N ALA A 67 -3.24 8.16 -8.75
CA ALA A 67 -3.20 6.71 -8.66
C ALA A 67 -4.25 6.08 -9.57
N LEU A 68 -3.84 5.11 -10.37
CA LEU A 68 -4.75 4.31 -11.19
C LEU A 68 -5.35 3.19 -10.36
N SER A 69 -6.59 2.80 -10.66
CA SER A 69 -7.14 1.54 -10.17
C SER A 69 -6.41 0.35 -10.78
N GLU A 70 -6.45 -0.81 -10.11
CA GLU A 70 -5.80 -2.03 -10.59
C GLU A 70 -6.19 -2.38 -12.04
N THR A 71 -7.47 -2.32 -12.37
CA THR A 71 -7.98 -2.58 -13.73
C THR A 71 -7.37 -1.63 -14.75
N LYS A 72 -7.32 -0.32 -14.44
CA LYS A 72 -6.73 0.69 -15.32
C LYS A 72 -5.22 0.48 -15.51
N VAL A 73 -4.51 0.03 -14.46
CA VAL A 73 -3.09 -0.31 -14.56
C VAL A 73 -2.89 -1.49 -15.50
N LEU A 74 -3.69 -2.56 -15.36
CA LEU A 74 -3.58 -3.74 -16.22
C LEU A 74 -3.83 -3.42 -17.70
N ASP A 75 -4.86 -2.62 -18.00
CA ASP A 75 -5.14 -2.19 -19.38
C ASP A 75 -4.00 -1.34 -19.95
N ARG A 76 -3.43 -0.43 -19.14
CA ARG A 76 -2.28 0.38 -19.54
C ARG A 76 -1.04 -0.47 -19.79
N LEU A 77 -0.75 -1.44 -18.91
CA LEU A 77 0.36 -2.36 -19.11
C LEU A 77 0.17 -3.25 -20.34
N ARG A 78 -1.06 -3.69 -20.63
CA ARG A 78 -1.37 -4.43 -21.86
C ARG A 78 -1.06 -3.61 -23.11
N SER A 79 -1.45 -2.33 -23.14
CA SER A 79 -1.10 -1.41 -24.25
C SER A 79 0.40 -1.23 -24.43
N TYR A 80 1.18 -1.37 -23.34
CA TYR A 80 2.63 -1.31 -23.42
C TYR A 80 3.19 -2.62 -23.97
N ALA A 81 2.67 -3.76 -23.50
CA ALA A 81 3.08 -5.09 -23.94
C ALA A 81 2.79 -5.34 -25.43
N GLU A 82 1.70 -4.80 -25.98
CA GLU A 82 1.34 -4.90 -27.40
C GLU A 82 2.40 -4.30 -28.35
N ARG A 83 3.27 -3.43 -27.83
CA ARG A 83 4.39 -2.84 -28.60
C ARG A 83 5.60 -3.76 -28.69
N ASN A 84 5.64 -4.84 -27.91
CA ASN A 84 6.75 -5.79 -27.92
C ASN A 84 6.63 -6.76 -29.09
N THR A 85 7.77 -7.16 -29.68
CA THR A 85 7.82 -8.25 -30.66
C THR A 85 8.25 -9.54 -29.96
N VAL A 86 7.36 -10.52 -29.88
CA VAL A 86 7.71 -11.84 -29.35
C VAL A 86 8.61 -12.57 -30.35
N ARG A 87 9.81 -12.97 -29.92
CA ARG A 87 10.76 -13.73 -30.75
C ARG A 87 11.27 -14.94 -29.96
N THR A 88 11.66 -15.98 -30.70
CA THR A 88 12.49 -17.04 -30.16
C THR A 88 13.94 -16.54 -30.10
N SER A 89 14.48 -16.34 -28.90
CA SER A 89 15.88 -15.94 -28.71
C SER A 89 16.81 -17.12 -29.00
N MET A 90 17.81 -16.92 -29.87
CA MET A 90 18.85 -17.92 -30.22
C MET A 90 20.27 -17.43 -29.88
N ILE A 91 20.38 -16.54 -28.91
CA ILE A 91 21.63 -16.13 -28.28
C ILE A 91 21.92 -17.00 -27.07
#